data_AF-A0A350EVE4-F1
#
_entry.id   AF-A0A350EVE4-F1
#
_cell.length_a   1.000
_cell.length_b   1.000
_cell.length_c   1.000
_cell.angle_alpha   90.00
_cell.angle_beta   90.00
_cell.angle_gamma   90.00
#
_symmetry.space_group_name_H-M   'P 1'
#
loop_
_entity.id
_entity.type
_entity.pdbx_description
1 polymer ?
#
loop_
_entity_poly.entity_id
_entity_poly.type
_entity_poly.pdbx_seq_one_letter_code
_entity_poly.pdbx_strand_id
1 'polypeptide(L)'
;GARSLSLRLLPSANPPAGQPPLAGLIPLEYWRADHAAAQFDWLPLPASLSFPPLAAGAEQLVRLGVRRPDTSSLPAGAQYQGLLEVTDDLGTRWQVPVSADASATAVAAGPQLNNGSSVSPRAGLWVGSAVIDAVSQPAHPGDPNLTRPAGGDFTFRLLVHVDAGGNARLLQRAFLVRKPPVMVPDPANPGFNIIGEPARTVVLTDESFLSPVIGNGEVVGRRISSAAFGFSQPVLFSGGPFGAGTLGGTVTVGFDDPLNPFKHVYHPDHDNLDERFEQTLPEGRESFTVSRDITLEFTPTDPLGLNSPGWGSSEVGGHYRELITGLHRRPIRIAGTFQLIRVAEAAALNDGQGPTVAQAGNR
;
A
#
# COMPACT_ATOMS: atom_id res chain seq x y z
N GLY A 1 35.58 5.94 -26.93
CA GLY A 1 35.77 4.50 -26.70
C GLY A 1 34.87 4.06 -25.56
N ALA A 2 34.61 2.76 -25.43
CA ALA A 2 33.89 2.24 -24.26
C ALA A 2 34.69 2.51 -22.97
N ARG A 3 34.00 2.71 -21.85
CA ARG A 3 34.58 3.09 -20.56
C ARG A 3 34.24 2.06 -19.50
N SER A 4 35.23 1.58 -18.77
CA SER A 4 34.97 0.81 -17.55
C SER A 4 34.56 1.76 -16.43
N LEU A 5 33.41 1.50 -15.81
CA LEU A 5 32.90 2.27 -14.68
C LEU A 5 32.98 1.45 -13.40
N SER A 6 33.22 2.12 -12.28
CA SER A 6 33.09 1.53 -10.96
C SER A 6 32.36 2.45 -10.01
N LEU A 7 31.70 1.86 -9.02
CA LEU A 7 30.92 2.54 -8.00
C LEU A 7 31.31 2.01 -6.62
N ARG A 8 31.54 2.89 -5.66
CA ARG A 8 31.79 2.53 -4.27
C ARG A 8 31.19 3.52 -3.30
N LEU A 9 30.90 3.07 -2.09
CA LEU A 9 30.43 3.93 -1.01
C LEU A 9 31.61 4.34 -0.12
N LEU A 10 31.78 5.63 0.08
CA LEU A 10 32.81 6.22 0.93
C LEU A 10 32.19 6.85 2.19
N PRO A 11 32.92 6.88 3.32
CA PRO A 11 32.51 7.65 4.49
C PRO A 11 32.31 9.13 4.16
N SER A 12 31.27 9.74 4.74
CA SER A 12 31.16 11.20 4.77
C SER A 12 32.16 11.80 5.76
N ALA A 13 32.42 13.11 5.65
CA ALA A 13 33.06 13.85 6.71
C ALA A 13 32.13 13.98 7.93
N ASN A 14 32.67 14.42 9.07
CA ASN A 14 31.84 14.78 10.22
C ASN A 14 30.95 15.98 9.87
N PRO A 15 29.64 15.91 10.17
CA PRO A 15 28.72 17.00 9.89
C PRO A 15 29.09 18.27 10.68
N PRO A 16 28.97 19.47 10.08
CA PRO A 16 29.14 20.73 10.78
C PRO A 16 28.17 20.90 11.96
N ALA A 17 28.48 21.83 12.87
CA ALA A 17 27.57 22.16 13.97
C ALA A 17 26.18 22.58 13.45
N GLY A 18 25.12 22.02 14.06
CA GLY A 18 23.73 22.26 13.67
C GLY A 18 23.18 21.31 12.59
N GLN A 19 24.00 20.39 12.06
CA GLN A 19 23.54 19.33 11.16
C GLN A 19 23.26 18.02 11.92
N PRO A 20 22.44 17.11 11.37
CA PRO A 20 22.22 15.77 11.91
C PRO A 20 23.53 15.04 12.23
N PRO A 21 23.71 14.50 13.45
CA PRO A 21 24.89 13.70 13.79
C PRO A 21 25.10 12.52 12.84
N LEU A 22 26.36 12.19 12.53
CA LEU A 22 26.73 11.05 11.72
C LEU A 22 26.50 9.76 12.50
N ALA A 23 25.59 8.93 12.00
CA ALA A 23 25.23 7.65 12.59
C ALA A 23 26.06 6.46 12.08
N GLY A 24 26.93 6.72 11.11
CA GLY A 24 27.73 5.71 10.41
C GLY A 24 27.46 5.72 8.91
N LEU A 25 28.14 4.80 8.21
CA LEU A 25 28.00 4.62 6.78
C LEU A 25 26.66 3.94 6.46
N ILE A 26 25.97 4.39 5.41
CA ILE A 26 24.70 3.81 5.00
C ILE A 26 24.93 2.37 4.52
N PRO A 27 24.26 1.36 5.11
CA PRO A 27 24.38 0.00 4.61
C PRO A 27 23.57 -0.10 3.31
N LEU A 28 24.26 -0.12 2.17
CA LEU A 28 23.63 -0.20 0.85
C LEU A 28 23.65 -1.64 0.29
N GLU A 29 22.65 -1.94 -0.50
CA GLU A 29 22.56 -3.08 -1.41
C GLU A 29 22.33 -2.60 -2.84
N TYR A 30 22.60 -3.48 -3.81
CA TYR A 30 22.33 -3.23 -5.22
C TYR A 30 21.56 -4.39 -5.83
N TRP A 31 20.73 -4.08 -6.83
CA TRP A 31 20.03 -5.08 -7.62
C TRP A 31 20.99 -5.72 -8.62
N ARG A 32 21.21 -7.03 -8.49
CA ARG A 32 21.94 -7.83 -9.48
C ARG A 32 20.93 -8.52 -10.39
N ALA A 33 21.00 -8.22 -11.69
CA ALA A 33 20.23 -8.91 -12.72
C ALA A 33 21.17 -9.74 -13.60
N ASP A 34 21.33 -11.02 -13.27
CA ASP A 34 22.07 -11.98 -14.10
C ASP A 34 21.09 -12.76 -14.97
N HIS A 35 20.92 -12.28 -16.20
CA HIS A 35 20.04 -12.91 -17.19
C HIS A 35 20.58 -14.25 -17.70
N ALA A 36 21.89 -14.49 -17.63
CA ALA A 36 22.50 -15.73 -18.10
C ALA A 36 22.27 -16.87 -17.11
N ALA A 37 22.39 -16.57 -15.81
CA ALA A 37 22.12 -17.52 -14.73
C ALA A 37 20.67 -17.49 -14.22
N ALA A 38 19.83 -16.59 -14.75
CA ALA A 38 18.49 -16.28 -14.24
C ALA A 38 18.47 -15.98 -12.73
N GLN A 39 19.50 -15.28 -12.24
CA GLN A 39 19.64 -14.87 -10.84
C GLN A 39 19.31 -13.38 -10.68
N PHE A 40 18.37 -13.07 -9.80
CA PHE A 40 17.78 -11.74 -9.65
C PHE A 40 17.62 -11.41 -8.16
N ASP A 41 18.64 -10.80 -7.59
CA ASP A 41 18.74 -10.66 -6.14
C ASP A 41 19.24 -9.28 -5.73
N TRP A 42 18.85 -8.84 -4.53
CA TRP A 42 19.50 -7.75 -3.83
C TRP A 42 20.71 -8.28 -3.07
N LEU A 43 21.88 -7.70 -3.34
CA LEU A 43 23.13 -8.09 -2.70
C LEU A 43 23.76 -6.91 -1.95
N PRO A 44 24.48 -7.16 -0.84
CA PRO A 44 25.28 -6.13 -0.19
C PRO A 44 26.17 -5.41 -1.19
N LEU A 45 26.20 -4.07 -1.13
CA LEU A 45 27.07 -3.28 -1.99
C LEU A 45 28.53 -3.63 -1.64
N PRO A 46 29.32 -4.17 -2.58
CA PRO A 46 30.72 -4.49 -2.32
C PRO A 46 31.55 -3.22 -2.15
N ALA A 47 32.78 -3.37 -1.64
CA ALA A 47 33.72 -2.25 -1.51
C ALA A 47 34.02 -1.53 -2.85
N SER A 48 33.84 -2.23 -3.97
CA SER A 48 33.85 -1.67 -5.32
C SER A 48 32.96 -2.53 -6.21
N LEU A 49 31.95 -1.92 -6.83
CA LEU A 49 31.09 -2.52 -7.83
C LEU A 49 31.58 -2.08 -9.21
N SER A 50 32.00 -3.02 -10.05
CA SER A 50 32.51 -2.74 -11.40
C SER A 50 31.49 -3.15 -12.47
N PHE A 51 31.41 -2.38 -13.55
CA PHE A 51 30.50 -2.62 -14.66
C PHE A 51 31.27 -3.01 -15.93
N PRO A 52 30.64 -3.76 -16.85
CA PRO A 52 31.19 -3.96 -18.19
C PRO A 52 31.47 -2.63 -18.90
N PRO A 53 32.42 -2.59 -19.86
CA PRO A 53 32.73 -1.36 -20.59
C PRO A 53 31.49 -0.76 -21.27
N LEU A 54 31.16 0.48 -20.92
CA LEU A 54 29.99 1.19 -21.40
C LEU A 54 30.35 2.00 -22.65
N ALA A 55 29.65 1.75 -23.76
CA ALA A 55 29.85 2.50 -25.00
C ALA A 55 29.41 3.97 -24.86
N ALA A 56 29.94 4.84 -25.74
CA ALA A 56 29.51 6.24 -25.77
C ALA A 56 28.01 6.35 -26.09
N GLY A 57 27.27 7.10 -25.26
CA GLY A 57 25.82 7.26 -25.38
C GLY A 57 24.99 6.08 -24.84
N ALA A 58 25.63 5.03 -24.31
CA ALA A 58 24.93 3.96 -23.61
C ALA A 58 24.66 4.36 -22.14
N GLU A 59 23.60 3.79 -21.57
CA GLU A 59 23.19 4.02 -20.19
C GLU A 59 23.38 2.76 -19.35
N GLN A 60 23.89 2.92 -18.13
CA GLN A 60 23.95 1.85 -17.13
C GLN A 60 23.01 2.23 -15.98
N LEU A 61 21.93 1.47 -15.82
CA LEU A 61 21.04 1.60 -14.67
C LEU A 61 21.67 0.89 -13.46
N VAL A 62 21.77 1.59 -12.33
CA VAL A 62 22.16 1.02 -11.04
C VAL A 62 21.01 1.25 -10.07
N ARG A 63 20.43 0.17 -9.55
CA ARG A 63 19.40 0.27 -8.50
C ARG A 63 20.06 0.00 -7.17
N LEU A 64 19.93 0.95 -6.26
CA LEU A 64 20.46 0.89 -4.90
C LEU A 64 19.30 0.86 -3.91
N GLY A 65 19.53 0.21 -2.78
CA GLY A 65 18.60 0.13 -1.66
C GLY A 65 19.32 0.19 -0.33
N VAL A 66 18.60 0.58 0.73
CA VAL A 66 19.13 0.54 2.10
C VAL A 66 18.87 -0.85 2.69
N ARG A 67 19.91 -1.49 3.19
CA ARG A 67 19.83 -2.75 3.93
C ARG A 67 19.35 -2.48 5.35
N ARG A 68 18.03 -2.37 5.50
CA ARG A 68 17.39 -2.05 6.78
C ARG A 68 17.75 -3.02 7.93
N PRO A 69 17.92 -4.34 7.71
CA PRO A 69 18.37 -5.24 8.79
C PRO A 69 19.73 -4.87 9.39
N ASP A 70 20.57 -4.17 8.62
CA ASP A 70 21.89 -3.72 9.06
C ASP A 70 21.86 -2.29 9.63
N THR A 71 20.67 -1.67 9.68
CA THR A 71 20.48 -0.39 10.37
C THR A 71 20.09 -0.64 11.82
N SER A 72 20.82 -0.01 12.75
CA SER A 72 20.51 -0.01 14.16
C SER A 72 19.53 1.13 14.50
N SER A 73 18.89 1.04 15.68
CA SER A 73 18.17 2.18 16.23
C SER A 73 19.15 3.34 16.45
N LEU A 74 18.91 4.45 15.75
CA LEU A 74 19.75 5.63 15.86
C LEU A 74 19.26 6.54 16.99
N PRO A 75 20.17 7.32 17.62
CA PRO A 75 19.77 8.47 18.42
C PRO A 75 18.88 9.41 17.60
N ALA A 76 17.90 10.04 18.26
CA ALA A 76 16.98 10.96 17.60
C ALA A 76 17.76 12.08 16.89
N GLY A 77 17.45 12.29 15.60
CA GLY A 77 18.10 13.30 14.77
C GLY A 77 19.44 12.89 14.16
N ALA A 78 19.97 11.69 14.42
CA ALA A 78 21.14 11.17 13.73
C ALA A 78 20.78 10.54 12.37
N GLN A 79 21.69 10.63 11.40
CA GLN A 79 21.51 10.11 10.04
C GLN A 79 22.67 9.24 9.61
N TYR A 80 22.38 8.16 8.89
CA TYR A 80 23.41 7.49 8.10
C TYR A 80 23.79 8.41 6.94
N GLN A 81 25.09 8.60 6.70
CA GLN A 81 25.58 9.49 5.66
C GLN A 81 26.76 8.85 4.92
N GLY A 82 26.93 9.19 3.65
CA GLY A 82 28.03 8.70 2.83
C GLY A 82 28.16 9.45 1.52
N LEU A 83 29.23 9.14 0.79
CA LEU A 83 29.47 9.63 -0.56
C LEU A 83 29.49 8.44 -1.51
N LEU A 84 28.56 8.39 -2.44
CA LEU A 84 28.60 7.45 -3.54
C LEU A 84 29.59 7.99 -4.56
N GLU A 85 30.71 7.28 -4.75
CA GLU A 85 31.72 7.64 -5.73
C GLU A 85 31.56 6.78 -6.98
N VAL A 86 31.50 7.43 -8.14
CA VAL A 86 31.53 6.80 -9.46
C VAL A 86 32.82 7.23 -10.15
N THR A 87 33.59 6.27 -10.66
CA THR A 87 34.83 6.54 -11.40
C THR A 87 34.86 5.83 -12.75
N ASP A 88 35.63 6.37 -13.69
CA ASP A 88 35.97 5.71 -14.95
C ASP A 88 37.46 5.32 -15.03
N ASP A 89 37.83 4.67 -16.13
CA ASP A 89 39.19 4.24 -16.45
C ASP A 89 40.16 5.35 -16.89
N LEU A 90 39.71 6.60 -16.97
CA LEU A 90 40.51 7.77 -17.31
C LEU A 90 40.66 8.79 -16.16
N GLY A 91 40.16 8.45 -14.98
CA GLY A 91 40.27 9.30 -13.79
C GLY A 91 39.13 10.30 -13.62
N THR A 92 38.05 10.18 -14.40
CA THR A 92 36.81 10.92 -14.10
C THR A 92 36.25 10.42 -12.77
N ARG A 93 35.76 11.36 -11.95
CA ARG A 93 35.24 11.08 -10.62
C ARG A 93 34.00 11.92 -10.35
N TRP A 94 32.90 11.26 -10.01
CA TRP A 94 31.69 11.89 -9.50
C TRP A 94 31.45 11.44 -8.07
N GLN A 95 31.03 12.38 -7.22
CA GLN A 95 30.64 12.10 -5.85
C GLN A 95 29.22 12.59 -5.61
N VAL A 96 28.35 11.70 -5.19
CA VAL A 96 26.95 11.99 -4.90
C VAL A 96 26.73 11.79 -3.40
N PRO A 97 26.35 12.84 -2.64
CA PRO A 97 26.00 12.67 -1.25
C PRO A 97 24.72 11.84 -1.13
N VAL A 98 24.74 10.90 -0.21
CA VAL A 98 23.61 10.04 0.13
C VAL A 98 23.40 10.09 1.64
N SER A 99 22.14 10.04 2.06
CA SER A 99 21.75 9.97 3.47
C SER A 99 20.54 9.05 3.64
N ALA A 100 20.41 8.49 4.84
CA ALA A 100 19.23 7.74 5.24
C ALA A 100 18.89 8.06 6.70
N ASP A 101 17.61 8.35 6.94
CA ASP A 101 17.05 8.44 8.28
C ASP A 101 16.72 7.05 8.80
N ALA A 102 17.04 6.77 10.05
CA ALA A 102 16.39 5.68 10.75
C ALA A 102 14.96 6.13 11.07
N SER A 103 13.99 5.67 10.26
CA SER A 103 12.60 5.77 10.66
C SER A 103 12.47 5.05 11.99
N ALA A 104 11.98 5.74 13.03
CA ALA A 104 11.66 5.12 14.31
C ALA A 104 10.86 3.86 14.01
N THR A 105 11.48 2.72 14.31
CA THR A 105 10.85 1.42 14.12
C THR A 105 9.61 1.41 15.00
N ALA A 106 8.42 1.47 14.38
CA ALA A 106 7.20 0.96 14.99
C ALA A 106 7.30 -0.57 15.02
N VAL A 107 8.31 -1.09 15.72
CA VAL A 107 8.36 -2.50 16.11
C VAL A 107 7.54 -2.64 17.40
N ALA A 108 6.49 -3.45 17.31
CA ALA A 108 5.93 -4.28 18.37
C ALA A 108 5.16 -3.63 19.55
N ALA A 109 4.97 -2.32 19.61
CA ALA A 109 3.99 -1.72 20.52
C ALA A 109 3.02 -0.85 19.71
N GLY A 110 1.72 -1.09 19.85
CA GLY A 110 0.69 -0.26 19.22
C GLY A 110 0.93 1.23 19.49
N PRO A 111 0.42 2.14 18.65
CA PRO A 111 0.66 3.55 18.84
C PRO A 111 -0.01 4.03 20.15
N GLN A 112 0.74 4.12 21.24
CA GLN A 112 0.46 5.12 22.26
C GLN A 112 0.89 6.47 21.69
N LEU A 113 -0.08 7.14 21.07
CA LEU A 113 0.06 8.52 20.64
C LEU A 113 0.16 9.40 21.89
N ASN A 114 1.41 9.71 22.29
CA ASN A 114 1.66 10.83 23.19
C ASN A 114 1.33 12.13 22.44
N ASN A 115 0.64 13.04 23.15
CA ASN A 115 0.05 14.28 22.68
C ASN A 115 1.08 15.22 22.00
N GLY A 116 1.28 15.04 20.69
CA GLY A 116 2.16 15.82 19.83
C GLY A 116 2.16 15.25 18.41
N SER A 117 1.11 15.56 17.63
CA SER A 117 0.81 15.13 16.25
C SER A 117 1.95 14.41 15.50
N SER A 118 2.10 13.10 15.71
CA SER A 118 2.96 12.24 14.89
C SER A 118 2.06 11.47 13.92
N VAL A 119 2.25 11.71 12.62
CA VAL A 119 1.59 10.96 11.55
C VAL A 119 2.23 9.56 11.50
N SER A 120 1.42 8.52 11.46
CA SER A 120 1.89 7.14 11.29
C SER A 120 2.86 7.05 10.10
N PRO A 121 4.04 6.40 10.24
CA PRO A 121 4.99 6.24 9.13
C PRO A 121 4.44 5.37 7.99
N ARG A 122 3.29 4.73 8.22
CA ARG A 122 2.54 3.92 7.25
C ARG A 122 1.36 4.66 6.63
N ALA A 123 1.08 5.90 7.04
CA ALA A 123 -0.05 6.66 6.53
C ALA A 123 0.02 6.79 5.00
N GLY A 124 -1.14 6.69 4.35
CA GLY A 124 -1.24 6.77 2.90
C GLY A 124 -2.06 5.65 2.26
N LEU A 125 -2.09 5.66 0.92
CA LEU A 125 -2.75 4.66 0.09
C LEU A 125 -1.76 3.55 -0.28
N TRP A 126 -2.15 2.32 0.01
CA TRP A 126 -1.46 1.09 -0.31
C TRP A 126 -2.24 0.29 -1.35
N VAL A 127 -1.54 -0.13 -2.40
CA VAL A 127 -2.13 -0.85 -3.53
C VAL A 127 -1.28 -2.07 -3.83
N GLY A 128 -1.94 -3.19 -4.07
CA GLY A 128 -1.30 -4.40 -4.56
C GLY A 128 -2.32 -5.48 -4.78
N SER A 129 -1.96 -6.74 -4.56
CA SER A 129 -2.81 -7.87 -4.91
C SER A 129 -2.75 -8.96 -3.86
N ALA A 130 -3.86 -9.71 -3.74
CA ALA A 130 -3.85 -11.04 -3.16
C ALA A 130 -3.82 -12.07 -4.30
N VAL A 131 -3.04 -13.13 -4.11
CA VAL A 131 -2.99 -14.31 -4.99
C VAL A 131 -3.48 -15.48 -4.15
N ILE A 132 -4.64 -16.00 -4.50
CA ILE A 132 -5.28 -17.13 -3.83
C ILE A 132 -4.87 -18.41 -4.54
N ASP A 133 -4.24 -19.31 -3.80
CA ASP A 133 -3.73 -20.59 -4.29
C ASP A 133 -4.32 -21.78 -3.52
N ALA A 134 -5.15 -21.54 -2.50
CA ALA A 134 -5.77 -22.58 -1.71
C ALA A 134 -7.23 -22.30 -1.35
N VAL A 135 -8.06 -23.35 -1.38
CA VAL A 135 -9.50 -23.30 -1.08
C VAL A 135 -9.92 -24.52 -0.26
N SER A 136 -10.88 -24.35 0.65
CA SER A 136 -11.48 -25.48 1.36
C SER A 136 -12.45 -26.25 0.47
N GLN A 137 -12.72 -27.50 0.84
CA GLN A 137 -13.72 -28.32 0.17
C GLN A 137 -14.87 -28.60 1.14
N PRO A 138 -15.93 -27.77 1.18
CA PRO A 138 -16.99 -27.90 2.18
C PRO A 138 -17.71 -29.25 2.16
N ALA A 139 -17.68 -29.98 1.05
CA ALA A 139 -18.25 -31.31 0.89
C ALA A 139 -17.31 -32.46 1.31
N HIS A 140 -16.06 -32.18 1.68
CA HIS A 140 -15.11 -33.23 2.07
C HIS A 140 -15.56 -33.93 3.36
N PRO A 141 -15.51 -35.28 3.43
CA PRO A 141 -16.14 -36.04 4.52
C PRO A 141 -15.42 -35.94 5.88
N GLY A 142 -14.12 -35.65 5.91
CA GLY A 142 -13.33 -35.64 7.15
C GLY A 142 -12.85 -34.27 7.66
N ASP A 143 -12.64 -33.31 6.76
CA ASP A 143 -11.99 -32.04 7.07
C ASP A 143 -12.49 -30.87 6.18
N PRO A 144 -13.81 -30.58 6.18
CA PRO A 144 -14.42 -29.61 5.26
C PRO A 144 -13.89 -28.16 5.37
N ASN A 145 -13.13 -27.86 6.43
CA ASN A 145 -12.52 -26.55 6.68
C ASN A 145 -11.04 -26.48 6.27
N LEU A 146 -10.39 -27.59 5.95
CA LEU A 146 -8.99 -27.59 5.57
C LEU A 146 -8.84 -27.01 4.15
N THR A 147 -8.02 -25.97 4.00
CA THR A 147 -7.66 -25.43 2.69
C THR A 147 -6.68 -26.38 2.01
N ARG A 148 -6.87 -26.59 0.71
CA ARG A 148 -6.03 -27.44 -0.14
C ARG A 148 -5.61 -26.63 -1.36
N PRO A 149 -4.49 -26.98 -2.03
CA PRO A 149 -4.09 -26.32 -3.27
C PRO A 149 -5.25 -26.27 -4.28
N ALA A 150 -5.50 -25.09 -4.83
CA ALA A 150 -6.47 -24.87 -5.89
C ALA A 150 -5.91 -25.37 -7.24
N GLY A 151 -6.79 -25.57 -8.22
CA GLY A 151 -6.38 -25.96 -9.58
C GLY A 151 -5.65 -24.86 -10.37
N GLY A 152 -5.59 -23.64 -9.82
CA GLY A 152 -4.90 -22.49 -10.38
C GLY A 152 -5.08 -21.27 -9.48
N ASP A 153 -4.31 -20.23 -9.78
CA ASP A 153 -4.27 -19.02 -8.96
C ASP A 153 -5.41 -18.06 -9.32
N PHE A 154 -6.05 -17.51 -8.29
CA PHE A 154 -7.01 -16.41 -8.44
C PHE A 154 -6.42 -15.12 -7.86
N THR A 155 -6.20 -14.12 -8.71
CA THR A 155 -5.60 -12.85 -8.31
C THR A 155 -6.61 -11.72 -8.30
N PHE A 156 -6.61 -10.90 -7.25
CA PHE A 156 -7.39 -9.66 -7.21
C PHE A 156 -6.67 -8.54 -6.48
N ARG A 157 -7.08 -7.31 -6.79
CA ARG A 157 -6.46 -6.09 -6.24
C ARG A 157 -6.93 -5.84 -4.81
N LEU A 158 -5.99 -5.47 -3.94
CA LEU A 158 -6.23 -4.93 -2.61
C LEU A 158 -5.91 -3.43 -2.60
N LEU A 159 -6.80 -2.65 -2.01
CA LEU A 159 -6.61 -1.22 -1.76
C LEU A 159 -6.78 -1.00 -0.26
N VAL A 160 -5.74 -0.54 0.42
CA VAL A 160 -5.79 -0.25 1.86
C VAL A 160 -5.34 1.19 2.08
N HIS A 161 -6.13 1.98 2.78
CA HIS A 161 -5.70 3.30 3.25
C HIS A 161 -5.36 3.23 4.73
N VAL A 162 -4.26 3.86 5.12
CA VAL A 162 -3.84 4.00 6.52
C VAL A 162 -3.92 5.48 6.88
N ASP A 163 -4.67 5.81 7.92
CA ASP A 163 -4.78 7.19 8.37
C ASP A 163 -3.60 7.66 9.21
N ALA A 164 -3.60 8.95 9.59
CA ALA A 164 -2.55 9.52 10.42
C ALA A 164 -2.39 8.81 11.78
N GLY A 165 -3.45 8.21 12.32
CA GLY A 165 -3.41 7.42 13.56
C GLY A 165 -2.95 5.97 13.36
N GLY A 166 -2.75 5.54 12.12
CA GLY A 166 -2.38 4.17 11.78
C GLY A 166 -3.56 3.21 11.60
N ASN A 167 -4.80 3.70 11.56
CA ASN A 167 -5.95 2.84 11.32
C ASN A 167 -6.06 2.50 9.84
N ALA A 168 -6.11 1.20 9.52
CA ALA A 168 -6.21 0.69 8.16
C ALA A 168 -7.67 0.50 7.74
N ARG A 169 -8.01 0.92 6.53
CA ARG A 169 -9.33 0.71 5.91
C ARG A 169 -9.18 0.08 4.53
N LEU A 170 -9.89 -1.02 4.29
CA LEU A 170 -10.02 -1.63 2.97
C LEU A 170 -10.94 -0.75 2.10
N LEU A 171 -10.52 -0.49 0.87
CA LEU A 171 -11.24 0.32 -0.10
C LEU A 171 -11.68 -0.51 -1.30
N GLN A 172 -12.84 -0.17 -1.86
CA GLN A 172 -13.30 -0.71 -3.15
C GLN A 172 -12.74 0.10 -4.32
N ARG A 173 -12.57 1.42 -4.12
CA ARG A 173 -12.01 2.36 -5.09
C ARG A 173 -11.23 3.48 -4.41
N ALA A 174 -10.31 4.08 -5.15
CA ALA A 174 -9.61 5.30 -4.79
C ALA A 174 -9.37 6.15 -6.03
N PHE A 175 -9.58 7.46 -5.92
CA PHE A 175 -9.21 8.45 -6.93
C PHE A 175 -7.99 9.21 -6.42
N LEU A 176 -6.88 9.09 -7.13
CA LEU A 176 -5.66 9.87 -6.90
C LEU A 176 -5.77 11.13 -7.76
N VAL A 177 -5.92 12.29 -7.13
CA VAL A 177 -6.17 13.55 -7.83
C VAL A 177 -5.20 14.62 -7.35
N ARG A 178 -4.71 15.44 -8.28
CA ARG A 178 -3.90 16.62 -7.94
C ARG A 178 -4.83 17.77 -7.53
N LYS A 179 -4.86 18.09 -6.23
CA LYS A 179 -5.51 19.30 -5.72
C LYS A 179 -4.65 20.53 -6.09
N PRO A 180 -5.22 21.56 -6.72
CA PRO A 180 -4.49 22.81 -7.03
C PRO A 180 -4.05 23.54 -5.74
N PRO A 181 -3.08 24.46 -5.83
CA PRO A 181 -2.67 25.23 -4.65
C PRO A 181 -3.78 26.19 -4.21
N VAL A 182 -3.87 26.46 -2.91
CA VAL A 182 -4.72 27.51 -2.37
C VAL A 182 -3.91 28.79 -2.29
N MET A 183 -4.34 29.82 -3.02
CA MET A 183 -3.72 31.13 -3.00
C MET A 183 -4.35 31.99 -1.90
N VAL A 184 -3.52 32.68 -1.13
CA VAL A 184 -3.95 33.63 -0.08
C VAL A 184 -3.28 34.98 -0.30
N PRO A 185 -3.92 36.11 0.07
CA PRO A 185 -3.27 37.42 -0.02
C PRO A 185 -1.99 37.47 0.81
N ASP A 186 -0.95 38.12 0.27
CA ASP A 186 0.30 38.34 0.98
C ASP A 186 0.04 39.27 2.19
N PRO A 187 0.34 38.85 3.43
CA PRO A 187 0.15 39.68 4.62
C PRO A 187 0.96 40.99 4.58
N ALA A 188 2.12 41.00 3.91
CA ALA A 188 2.98 42.18 3.79
C ALA A 188 2.60 43.06 2.59
N ASN A 189 1.94 42.49 1.58
CA ASN A 189 1.50 43.22 0.40
C ASN A 189 0.18 42.68 -0.17
N PRO A 190 -0.98 43.12 0.36
CA PRO A 190 -2.30 42.57 0.00
C PRO A 190 -2.69 42.64 -1.48
N GLY A 191 -1.93 43.35 -2.32
CA GLY A 191 -2.09 43.36 -3.78
C GLY A 191 -1.50 42.14 -4.51
N PHE A 192 -0.74 41.29 -3.81
CA PHE A 192 -0.18 40.05 -4.35
C PHE A 192 -0.75 38.84 -3.63
N ASN A 193 -0.79 37.70 -4.34
CA ASN A 193 -1.16 36.42 -3.75
C ASN A 193 0.08 35.54 -3.58
N ILE A 194 0.17 34.87 -2.44
CA ILE A 194 1.16 33.83 -2.14
C ILE A 194 0.47 32.47 -2.02
N ILE A 195 1.25 31.40 -2.10
CA ILE A 195 0.77 30.04 -1.90
C ILE A 195 0.53 29.85 -0.40
N GLY A 196 -0.74 29.75 0.01
CA GLY A 196 -1.14 29.39 1.37
C GLY A 196 -1.06 27.88 1.59
N GLU A 197 -1.59 27.10 0.65
CA GLU A 197 -1.41 25.65 0.60
C GLU A 197 -0.82 25.23 -0.75
N PRO A 198 0.26 24.44 -0.80
CA PRO A 198 0.80 23.96 -2.06
C PRO A 198 -0.15 22.94 -2.69
N ALA A 199 -0.04 22.81 -4.02
CA ALA A 199 -0.69 21.74 -4.73
C ALA A 199 -0.21 20.38 -4.18
N ARG A 200 -1.14 19.46 -3.95
CA ARG A 200 -0.86 18.15 -3.35
C ARG A 200 -1.70 17.06 -3.99
N THR A 201 -1.25 15.82 -3.90
CA THR A 201 -2.08 14.68 -4.29
C THR A 201 -2.99 14.31 -3.13
N VAL A 202 -4.28 14.16 -3.40
CA VAL A 202 -5.27 13.69 -2.43
C VAL A 202 -5.85 12.35 -2.86
N VAL A 203 -6.38 11.59 -1.90
CA VAL A 203 -7.02 10.30 -2.11
C VAL A 203 -8.50 10.45 -1.80
N LEU A 204 -9.35 10.25 -2.80
CA LEU A 204 -10.81 10.30 -2.64
C LEU A 204 -11.40 8.89 -2.78
N THR A 205 -12.43 8.57 -2.01
CA THR A 205 -13.16 7.29 -2.08
C THR A 205 -14.56 7.44 -2.68
N ASP A 206 -15.07 8.67 -2.70
CA ASP A 206 -16.33 9.03 -3.34
C ASP A 206 -16.05 9.99 -4.50
N GLU A 207 -16.67 9.70 -5.64
CA GLU A 207 -16.57 10.45 -6.88
C GLU A 207 -17.20 11.84 -6.75
N SER A 208 -18.18 12.00 -5.85
CA SER A 208 -18.83 13.28 -5.56
C SER A 208 -17.84 14.35 -5.06
N PHE A 209 -16.70 13.95 -4.49
CA PHE A 209 -15.65 14.86 -4.04
C PHE A 209 -14.70 15.33 -5.14
N LEU A 210 -14.78 14.80 -6.37
CA LEU A 210 -13.91 15.23 -7.46
C LEU A 210 -14.06 16.72 -7.76
N SER A 211 -15.28 17.17 -8.09
CA SER A 211 -15.54 18.57 -8.46
C SER A 211 -15.22 19.56 -7.33
N PRO A 212 -15.60 19.32 -6.05
CA PRO A 212 -15.21 20.19 -4.94
C PRO A 212 -13.69 20.30 -4.74
N VAL A 213 -12.92 19.25 -5.03
CA VAL A 213 -11.47 19.23 -4.83
C VAL A 213 -10.71 19.89 -5.97
N ILE A 214 -11.14 19.69 -7.23
CA ILE A 214 -10.46 20.25 -8.42
C ILE A 214 -10.94 21.67 -8.77
N GLY A 215 -12.14 22.05 -8.33
CA GLY A 215 -12.81 23.28 -8.75
C GLY A 215 -13.06 23.30 -10.27
N ASN A 216 -12.59 24.36 -10.93
CA ASN A 216 -12.68 24.51 -12.40
C ASN A 216 -11.44 23.96 -13.12
N GLY A 217 -10.54 23.26 -12.42
CA GLY A 217 -9.36 22.66 -13.01
C GLY A 217 -9.67 21.41 -13.83
N GLU A 218 -8.80 21.08 -14.78
CA GLU A 218 -8.85 19.79 -15.48
C GLU A 218 -8.59 18.66 -14.49
N VAL A 219 -9.36 17.56 -14.59
CA VAL A 219 -9.13 16.36 -13.76
C VAL A 219 -7.82 15.71 -14.19
N VAL A 220 -6.74 16.05 -13.49
CA VAL A 220 -5.49 15.29 -13.56
C VAL A 220 -5.49 14.28 -12.43
N GLY A 221 -5.86 13.04 -12.76
CA GLY A 221 -5.95 11.98 -11.77
C GLY A 221 -6.12 10.59 -12.35
N ARG A 222 -6.12 9.60 -11.45
CA ARG A 222 -6.31 8.19 -11.78
C ARG A 222 -7.27 7.54 -10.81
N ARG A 223 -8.26 6.82 -11.34
CA ARG A 223 -9.08 5.90 -10.56
C ARG A 223 -8.38 4.54 -10.47
N ILE A 224 -8.33 4.01 -9.26
CA ILE A 224 -7.92 2.64 -8.95
C ILE A 224 -9.13 1.95 -8.30
N SER A 225 -9.44 0.72 -8.71
CA SER A 225 -10.57 -0.02 -8.16
C SER A 225 -10.24 -1.51 -8.04
N SER A 226 -10.92 -2.17 -7.10
CA SER A 226 -10.96 -3.63 -6.98
C SER A 226 -12.36 -4.12 -7.33
N ALA A 227 -12.44 -5.12 -8.20
CA ALA A 227 -13.69 -5.79 -8.55
C ALA A 227 -14.08 -6.87 -7.53
N ALA A 228 -13.19 -7.22 -6.60
CA ALA A 228 -13.40 -8.33 -5.69
C ALA A 228 -14.36 -8.00 -4.53
N PHE A 229 -14.76 -6.74 -4.34
CA PHE A 229 -15.54 -6.35 -3.16
C PHE A 229 -16.80 -5.57 -3.51
N GLY A 230 -17.92 -5.97 -2.92
CA GLY A 230 -19.25 -5.36 -3.08
C GLY A 230 -19.61 -4.43 -1.93
N PHE A 231 -18.81 -3.40 -1.66
CA PHE A 231 -19.13 -2.37 -0.67
C PHE A 231 -18.85 -0.98 -1.22
N SER A 232 -19.55 0.03 -0.70
CA SER A 232 -19.39 1.43 -1.10
C SER A 232 -18.55 2.25 -0.11
N GLN A 233 -18.60 1.89 1.19
CA GLN A 233 -17.90 2.59 2.25
C GLN A 233 -16.62 1.86 2.67
N PRO A 234 -15.52 2.58 2.99
CA PRO A 234 -14.30 1.97 3.51
C PRO A 234 -14.54 1.07 4.72
N VAL A 235 -14.03 -0.16 4.68
CA VAL A 235 -14.17 -1.13 5.79
C VAL A 235 -12.97 -1.01 6.72
N LEU A 236 -13.21 -0.69 7.98
CA LEU A 236 -12.15 -0.62 9.00
C LEU A 236 -11.58 -2.01 9.29
N PHE A 237 -10.27 -2.14 9.25
CA PHE A 237 -9.57 -3.31 9.75
C PHE A 237 -9.18 -3.10 11.22
N SER A 238 -9.22 -4.18 11.98
CA SER A 238 -8.88 -4.24 13.41
C SER A 238 -8.02 -5.46 13.73
N GLY A 239 -7.50 -5.55 14.95
CA GLY A 239 -6.67 -6.66 15.44
C GLY A 239 -5.24 -6.26 15.78
N GLY A 240 -4.56 -5.49 14.92
CA GLY A 240 -3.16 -5.12 15.09
C GLY A 240 -2.74 -3.90 14.26
N PRO A 241 -1.47 -3.47 14.34
CA PRO A 241 -0.95 -2.37 13.54
C PRO A 241 -0.78 -2.75 12.07
N PHE A 242 -0.94 -1.79 11.16
CA PHE A 242 -0.70 -2.04 9.73
C PHE A 242 0.77 -2.33 9.43
N GLY A 243 1.03 -3.45 8.74
CA GLY A 243 2.37 -3.89 8.37
C GLY A 243 3.04 -4.84 9.37
N ALA A 244 2.37 -5.25 10.46
CA ALA A 244 2.89 -6.23 11.41
C ALA A 244 1.76 -7.03 12.07
N GLY A 245 2.01 -8.31 12.37
CA GLY A 245 1.01 -9.18 12.98
C GLY A 245 -0.21 -9.37 12.07
N THR A 246 -1.41 -9.35 12.65
CA THR A 246 -2.65 -9.66 11.94
C THR A 246 -3.62 -8.48 11.96
N LEU A 247 -4.21 -8.18 10.81
CA LEU A 247 -5.32 -7.26 10.64
C LEU A 247 -6.47 -7.96 9.93
N GLY A 248 -7.71 -7.68 10.33
CA GLY A 248 -8.86 -8.22 9.66
C GLY A 248 -10.07 -7.30 9.70
N GLY A 249 -11.01 -7.58 8.81
CA GLY A 249 -12.29 -6.89 8.75
C GLY A 249 -13.28 -7.66 7.91
N THR A 250 -14.55 -7.30 8.09
CA THR A 250 -15.67 -8.02 7.48
C THR A 250 -16.29 -7.19 6.38
N VAL A 251 -16.39 -7.79 5.19
CA VAL A 251 -17.18 -7.26 4.08
C VAL A 251 -18.51 -7.98 4.06
N THR A 252 -19.60 -7.23 4.19
CA THR A 252 -20.96 -7.78 4.18
C THR A 252 -21.71 -7.29 2.95
N VAL A 253 -22.30 -8.23 2.21
CA VAL A 253 -23.29 -7.95 1.16
C VAL A 253 -24.62 -8.47 1.67
N GLY A 254 -25.54 -7.56 2.00
CA GLY A 254 -26.84 -7.91 2.57
C GLY A 254 -27.64 -8.82 1.64
N PHE A 255 -28.56 -9.62 2.19
CA PHE A 255 -29.40 -10.52 1.39
C PHE A 255 -30.19 -9.80 0.29
N ASP A 256 -30.57 -8.53 0.54
CA ASP A 256 -31.33 -7.69 -0.40
C ASP A 256 -30.49 -6.67 -1.19
N ASP A 257 -29.17 -6.69 -0.99
CA ASP A 257 -28.25 -5.80 -1.71
C ASP A 257 -28.28 -6.08 -3.22
N PRO A 258 -28.30 -5.06 -4.11
CA PRO A 258 -28.28 -5.26 -5.56
C PRO A 258 -27.03 -5.98 -6.09
N LEU A 259 -25.95 -6.05 -5.31
CA LEU A 259 -24.74 -6.80 -5.63
C LEU A 259 -24.75 -8.22 -5.06
N ASN A 260 -25.83 -8.63 -4.38
CA ASN A 260 -25.94 -9.98 -3.87
C ASN A 260 -26.04 -10.99 -5.03
N PRO A 261 -25.20 -12.03 -5.08
CA PRO A 261 -25.20 -12.98 -6.20
C PRO A 261 -26.46 -13.84 -6.30
N PHE A 262 -27.26 -13.93 -5.23
CA PHE A 262 -28.56 -14.61 -5.25
C PHE A 262 -29.70 -13.74 -5.79
N LYS A 263 -29.53 -12.41 -5.80
CA LYS A 263 -30.58 -11.46 -6.17
C LYS A 263 -30.53 -11.09 -7.64
N HIS A 264 -31.58 -11.40 -8.39
CA HIS A 264 -31.73 -11.16 -9.83
C HIS A 264 -32.94 -10.26 -10.05
N VAL A 265 -32.70 -9.00 -10.41
CA VAL A 265 -33.71 -7.92 -10.50
C VAL A 265 -34.95 -8.25 -11.35
N TYR A 266 -34.83 -9.16 -12.32
CA TYR A 266 -35.89 -9.47 -13.28
C TYR A 266 -36.43 -10.90 -13.17
N HIS A 267 -36.03 -11.67 -12.15
CA HIS A 267 -36.51 -13.02 -11.96
C HIS A 267 -37.46 -13.07 -10.76
N PRO A 268 -38.75 -13.39 -10.95
CA PRO A 268 -39.77 -13.34 -9.88
C PRO A 268 -39.47 -14.16 -8.63
N ASP A 269 -38.71 -15.26 -8.76
CA ASP A 269 -38.35 -16.12 -7.61
C ASP A 269 -36.99 -15.78 -6.98
N HIS A 270 -36.35 -14.69 -7.42
CA HIS A 270 -35.00 -14.31 -6.99
C HIS A 270 -34.81 -12.79 -6.86
N ASP A 271 -35.86 -12.01 -6.73
CA ASP A 271 -35.76 -10.56 -6.53
C ASP A 271 -35.93 -10.13 -5.06
N ASN A 272 -36.18 -11.11 -4.17
CA ASN A 272 -36.56 -10.97 -2.77
C ASN A 272 -37.86 -10.20 -2.56
N LEU A 273 -38.78 -10.19 -3.52
CA LEU A 273 -40.10 -9.59 -3.35
C LEU A 273 -41.18 -10.65 -3.21
N ASP A 274 -42.31 -10.29 -2.61
CA ASP A 274 -43.48 -11.15 -2.62
C ASP A 274 -44.08 -11.29 -4.03
N GLU A 275 -45.07 -12.19 -4.19
CA GLU A 275 -45.71 -12.47 -5.49
C GLU A 275 -46.34 -11.24 -6.17
N ARG A 276 -46.53 -10.15 -5.41
CA ARG A 276 -47.10 -8.88 -5.89
C ARG A 276 -46.03 -7.82 -6.19
N PHE A 277 -44.77 -8.10 -5.91
CA PHE A 277 -43.64 -7.17 -6.01
C PHE A 277 -43.80 -5.94 -5.10
N GLU A 278 -44.48 -6.09 -3.96
CA GLU A 278 -44.83 -4.98 -3.05
C GLU A 278 -43.99 -4.97 -1.77
N GLN A 279 -43.54 -6.14 -1.30
CA GLN A 279 -42.82 -6.28 -0.02
C GLN A 279 -41.56 -7.11 -0.14
N THR A 280 -40.48 -6.66 0.50
CA THR A 280 -39.25 -7.45 0.62
C THR A 280 -39.46 -8.66 1.51
N LEU A 281 -39.17 -9.85 1.00
CA LEU A 281 -39.19 -11.11 1.73
C LEU A 281 -38.06 -11.16 2.78
N PRO A 282 -38.22 -11.93 3.87
CA PRO A 282 -37.17 -12.10 4.86
C PRO A 282 -35.99 -12.91 4.30
N GLU A 283 -34.80 -12.69 4.88
CA GLU A 283 -33.58 -13.43 4.56
C GLU A 283 -33.77 -14.95 4.62
N GLY A 284 -33.11 -15.66 3.69
CA GLY A 284 -33.11 -17.11 3.60
C GLY A 284 -34.30 -17.71 2.85
N ARG A 285 -35.24 -16.87 2.38
CA ARG A 285 -36.30 -17.28 1.46
C ARG A 285 -35.76 -17.50 0.05
N GLU A 286 -35.15 -16.47 -0.52
CA GLU A 286 -34.60 -16.49 -1.88
C GLU A 286 -33.09 -16.21 -1.88
N SER A 287 -32.66 -15.28 -1.02
CA SER A 287 -31.26 -14.86 -0.89
C SER A 287 -30.75 -14.93 0.54
N PHE A 288 -29.43 -15.00 0.68
CA PHE A 288 -28.72 -15.00 1.97
C PHE A 288 -27.74 -13.84 2.01
N THR A 289 -27.51 -13.26 3.20
CA THR A 289 -26.45 -12.31 3.45
C THR A 289 -25.11 -13.01 3.28
N VAL A 290 -24.23 -12.45 2.46
CA VAL A 290 -22.87 -12.95 2.26
C VAL A 290 -21.92 -12.15 3.14
N SER A 291 -21.21 -12.84 4.04
CA SER A 291 -20.17 -12.24 4.87
C SER A 291 -18.81 -12.79 4.46
N ARG A 292 -17.83 -11.90 4.35
CA ARG A 292 -16.46 -12.18 3.94
C ARG A 292 -15.53 -11.63 5.01
N ASP A 293 -15.06 -12.50 5.90
CA ASP A 293 -14.12 -12.15 6.95
C ASP A 293 -12.69 -12.27 6.42
N ILE A 294 -12.07 -11.13 6.16
CA ILE A 294 -10.74 -11.02 5.56
C ILE A 294 -9.70 -10.89 6.66
N THR A 295 -8.59 -11.60 6.51
CA THR A 295 -7.44 -11.54 7.40
C THR A 295 -6.15 -11.38 6.60
N LEU A 296 -5.39 -10.34 6.92
CA LEU A 296 -4.04 -10.08 6.46
C LEU A 296 -3.06 -10.39 7.58
N GLU A 297 -2.26 -11.43 7.41
CA GLU A 297 -1.18 -11.81 8.32
C GLU A 297 0.15 -11.34 7.71
N PHE A 298 0.73 -10.27 8.27
CA PHE A 298 1.95 -9.65 7.75
C PHE A 298 3.20 -10.44 8.15
N THR A 299 4.12 -10.62 7.21
CA THR A 299 5.39 -11.32 7.42
C THR A 299 6.57 -10.35 7.46
N PRO A 300 7.59 -10.60 8.30
CA PRO A 300 8.78 -9.74 8.38
C PRO A 300 9.65 -9.82 7.12
N THR A 301 9.54 -10.90 6.35
CA THR A 301 10.24 -11.15 5.08
C THR A 301 9.23 -11.39 3.96
N ASP A 302 9.64 -11.10 2.73
CA ASP A 302 8.83 -11.36 1.55
C ASP A 302 8.56 -12.87 1.41
N PRO A 303 7.29 -13.32 1.36
CA PRO A 303 6.95 -14.73 1.12
C PRO A 303 7.50 -15.27 -0.21
N LEU A 304 7.76 -14.40 -1.20
CA LEU A 304 8.37 -14.77 -2.48
C LEU A 304 9.91 -14.78 -2.43
N GLY A 305 10.51 -14.37 -1.31
CA GLY A 305 11.95 -14.40 -1.09
C GLY A 305 12.74 -13.28 -1.78
N LEU A 306 12.09 -12.36 -2.52
CA LEU A 306 12.78 -11.28 -3.23
C LEU A 306 13.34 -10.22 -2.29
N ASN A 307 12.67 -10.02 -1.14
CA ASN A 307 13.07 -9.14 -0.03
C ASN A 307 13.61 -7.78 -0.50
N SER A 308 12.76 -7.02 -1.18
CA SER A 308 13.16 -5.70 -1.70
C SER A 308 13.60 -4.75 -0.56
N PRO A 309 14.48 -3.77 -0.81
CA PRO A 309 14.84 -2.74 0.17
C PRO A 309 13.64 -1.90 0.66
N GLY A 310 12.53 -1.93 -0.10
CA GLY A 310 11.26 -1.32 0.29
C GLY A 310 10.45 -2.17 1.27
N TRP A 311 10.76 -3.46 1.41
CA TRP A 311 10.06 -4.39 2.29
C TRP A 311 10.08 -3.92 3.74
N GLY A 312 8.93 -3.95 4.38
CA GLY A 312 8.76 -3.41 5.71
C GLY A 312 8.82 -1.88 5.76
N SER A 313 8.74 -1.14 4.66
CA SER A 313 8.64 0.34 4.67
C SER A 313 7.67 0.92 3.65
N SER A 314 7.97 0.80 2.35
CA SER A 314 7.10 1.22 1.24
C SER A 314 6.43 0.01 0.57
N GLU A 315 6.80 -1.19 0.99
CA GLU A 315 6.26 -2.47 0.55
C GLU A 315 6.00 -3.33 1.78
N VAL A 316 4.88 -4.03 1.82
CA VAL A 316 4.49 -4.97 2.88
C VAL A 316 3.72 -6.12 2.27
N GLY A 317 3.70 -7.27 2.93
CA GLY A 317 2.92 -8.42 2.48
C GLY A 317 2.91 -9.52 3.51
N GLY A 318 2.41 -10.68 3.09
CA GLY A 318 2.30 -11.86 3.93
C GLY A 318 1.22 -12.81 3.45
N HIS A 319 0.52 -13.44 4.38
CA HIS A 319 -0.51 -14.43 4.09
C HIS A 319 -1.91 -13.81 4.09
N TYR A 320 -2.64 -14.08 3.02
CA TYR A 320 -4.06 -13.73 2.91
C TYR A 320 -4.89 -14.93 3.38
N ARG A 321 -5.88 -14.69 4.22
CA ARG A 321 -6.90 -15.68 4.59
C ARG A 321 -8.26 -15.04 4.53
N GLU A 322 -9.26 -15.78 4.08
CA GLU A 322 -10.64 -15.30 4.08
C GLU A 322 -11.61 -16.44 4.41
N LEU A 323 -12.61 -16.12 5.23
CA LEU A 323 -13.75 -16.97 5.55
C LEU A 323 -15.00 -16.36 4.92
N ILE A 324 -15.68 -17.13 4.07
CA ILE A 324 -16.90 -16.72 3.38
C ILE A 324 -18.08 -17.53 3.91
N THR A 325 -19.12 -16.83 4.35
CA THR A 325 -20.39 -17.42 4.79
C THR A 325 -21.54 -16.85 3.95
N GLY A 326 -22.70 -17.53 3.96
CA GLY A 326 -23.88 -17.13 3.17
C GLY A 326 -23.91 -17.66 1.74
N LEU A 327 -22.76 -17.84 1.07
CA LEU A 327 -22.71 -18.44 -0.28
C LEU A 327 -23.00 -19.95 -0.30
N HIS A 328 -22.77 -20.63 0.82
CA HIS A 328 -22.92 -22.07 0.94
C HIS A 328 -23.34 -22.43 2.37
N ARG A 329 -24.01 -23.58 2.55
CA ARG A 329 -24.50 -24.07 3.86
C ARG A 329 -23.39 -24.29 4.91
N ARG A 330 -22.15 -24.40 4.45
CA ARG A 330 -20.93 -24.49 5.25
C ARG A 330 -19.98 -23.38 4.81
N PRO A 331 -19.21 -22.78 5.72
CA PRO A 331 -18.26 -21.75 5.35
C PRO A 331 -17.23 -22.22 4.31
N ILE A 332 -16.85 -21.33 3.41
CA ILE A 332 -15.78 -21.53 2.45
C ILE A 332 -14.56 -20.78 2.99
N ARG A 333 -13.39 -21.41 2.97
CA ARG A 333 -12.14 -20.78 3.38
C ARG A 333 -11.22 -20.70 2.18
N ILE A 334 -10.59 -19.57 1.99
CA ILE A 334 -9.54 -19.39 0.98
C ILE A 334 -8.28 -18.85 1.64
N ALA A 335 -7.13 -19.16 1.03
CA ALA A 335 -5.84 -18.69 1.49
C ALA A 335 -4.89 -18.45 0.32
N GLY A 336 -3.84 -17.67 0.59
CA GLY A 336 -2.75 -17.44 -0.33
C GLY A 336 -1.80 -16.36 0.20
N THR A 337 -1.18 -15.59 -0.69
CA THR A 337 -0.27 -14.51 -0.33
C THR A 337 -0.79 -13.16 -0.78
N PHE A 338 -0.32 -12.08 -0.16
CA PHE A 338 -0.58 -10.73 -0.62
C PHE A 338 0.66 -9.85 -0.52
N GLN A 339 0.69 -8.82 -1.36
CA GLN A 339 1.71 -7.78 -1.36
C GLN A 339 1.03 -6.43 -1.62
N LEU A 340 1.51 -5.38 -0.95
CA LEU A 340 1.01 -4.01 -1.04
C LEU A 340 2.20 -3.05 -1.13
N ILE A 341 2.07 -2.05 -1.99
CA ILE A 341 3.04 -0.97 -2.17
C ILE A 341 2.36 0.35 -1.85
N ARG A 342 3.05 1.24 -1.12
CA ARG A 342 2.56 2.59 -0.84
C ARG A 342 2.67 3.44 -2.12
N VAL A 343 1.53 3.89 -2.64
CA VAL A 343 1.44 4.67 -3.89
C VAL A 343 1.14 6.16 -3.66
N ALA A 344 0.68 6.52 -2.45
CA ALA A 344 0.49 7.91 -2.03
C ALA A 344 0.64 8.03 -0.52
N GLU A 345 1.08 9.19 -0.03
CA GLU A 345 1.34 9.45 1.40
C GLU A 345 0.21 10.24 2.08
N ALA A 346 -0.87 10.52 1.35
CA ALA A 346 -2.01 11.28 1.88
C ALA A 346 -2.67 10.54 3.05
N ALA A 347 -2.44 11.05 4.26
CA ALA A 347 -2.94 10.47 5.51
C ALA A 347 -4.45 10.63 5.72
N ALA A 348 -5.11 11.50 4.95
CA ALA A 348 -6.56 11.70 5.00
C ALA A 348 -7.21 11.21 3.70
N LEU A 349 -8.34 10.51 3.86
CA LEU A 349 -9.28 10.28 2.77
C LEU A 349 -10.16 11.52 2.58
N ASN A 350 -10.62 11.74 1.34
CA ASN A 350 -11.58 12.79 0.99
C ASN A 350 -11.14 14.19 1.46
N ASP A 351 -9.82 14.43 1.53
CA ASP A 351 -9.22 15.67 2.04
C ASP A 351 -9.71 16.05 3.45
N GLY A 352 -10.01 15.05 4.29
CA GLY A 352 -10.50 15.23 5.66
C GLY A 352 -12.01 15.51 5.75
N GLN A 353 -12.71 15.53 4.62
CA GLN A 353 -14.17 15.58 4.60
C GLN A 353 -14.66 14.17 4.95
N GLY A 354 -15.39 14.02 6.07
CA GLY A 354 -15.98 12.73 6.43
C GLY A 354 -16.90 12.22 5.31
N PRO A 355 -17.22 10.91 5.29
CA PRO A 355 -18.28 10.43 4.41
C PRO A 355 -19.53 11.28 4.69
N THR A 356 -20.02 12.00 3.69
CA THR A 356 -21.36 12.54 3.73
C THR A 356 -22.27 11.35 3.96
N VAL A 357 -22.81 11.25 5.17
CA VAL A 357 -23.93 10.35 5.45
C VAL A 357 -25.04 10.84 4.52
N ALA A 358 -25.13 10.24 3.34
CA ALA A 358 -26.38 10.23 2.62
C ALA A 358 -27.36 9.60 3.60
N GLN A 359 -28.24 10.43 4.17
CA GLN A 359 -29.36 9.95 4.95
C GLN A 359 -29.97 8.82 4.14
N ALA A 360 -30.12 7.65 4.76
CA ALA A 360 -30.91 6.56 4.23
C ALA A 360 -32.29 7.13 3.94
N GLY A 361 -32.50 7.56 2.69
CA GLY A 361 -33.80 7.87 2.17
C GLY A 361 -34.48 6.54 2.00
N ASN A 362 -35.45 6.25 2.88
CA ASN A 362 -36.50 5.30 2.59
C ASN A 362 -36.97 5.52 1.15
N ARG A 363 -36.68 4.57 0.28
CA ARG A 363 -37.54 4.17 -0.83
C ARG A 363 -37.47 2.67 -0.97
#